data_AF-A0A2M8N6G3-F1
#
_entry.id   AF-A0A2M8N6G3-F1
#
_cell.length_a   1.000
_cell.length_b   1.000
_cell.length_c   1.000
_cell.angle_alpha   90.00
_cell.angle_beta   90.00
_cell.angle_gamma   90.00
#
_symmetry.space_group_name_H-M   'P 1'
#
loop_
_entity.id
_entity.type
_entity.pdbx_description
1 polymer ?
#
loop_
_entity_poly.entity_id
_entity_poly.type
_entity_poly.pdbx_seq_one_letter_code
_entity_poly.pdbx_strand_id
1 'polypeptide(L)'
;MISRRAAAWLVHGYTAMGGVLGVFALFTASKGDYREAFLFLVLTTMIDATDGLMARLVRVWEVLPNFDGAMMDNVIDVLTFLWVPVFILMHAELIPHPSWAVVPVVAGMYAYGQVNMKTPDSYFLGFPTYWNVIALYFFWIQPVDW
;
A
#
# COMPACT_ATOMS: atom_id res chain seq x y z
N MET A 1 -28.06 10.58 13.66
CA MET A 1 -26.82 9.97 14.20
C MET A 1 -26.60 8.65 13.48
N ILE A 2 -25.43 8.46 12.87
CA ILE A 2 -25.05 7.17 12.27
C ILE A 2 -24.82 6.16 13.40
N SER A 3 -25.26 4.91 13.25
CA SER A 3 -25.02 3.88 14.27
C SER A 3 -23.53 3.55 14.36
N ARG A 4 -23.02 3.17 15.54
CA ARG A 4 -21.60 2.80 15.69
C ARG A 4 -21.17 1.69 14.72
N ARG A 5 -22.06 0.71 14.46
CA ARG A 5 -21.85 -0.34 13.46
C ARG A 5 -21.73 0.20 12.04
N ALA A 6 -22.61 1.13 11.65
CA ALA A 6 -22.51 1.75 10.33
C ALA A 6 -21.23 2.57 10.18
N ALA A 7 -20.81 3.29 11.22
CA ALA A 7 -19.53 4.00 11.22
C ALA A 7 -18.32 3.06 11.07
N ALA A 8 -18.31 1.93 11.79
CA ALA A 8 -17.25 0.92 11.66
C ALA A 8 -17.17 0.32 10.25
N TRP A 9 -18.32 0.00 9.63
CA TRP A 9 -18.34 -0.45 8.24
C TRP A 9 -17.92 0.61 7.24
N LEU A 10 -18.22 1.89 7.48
CA LEU A 10 -17.73 2.99 6.65
C LEU A 10 -16.21 3.13 6.71
N VAL A 11 -15.59 2.90 7.88
CA VAL A 11 -14.12 2.87 7.99
C VAL A 11 -13.54 1.72 7.17
N HIS A 12 -14.11 0.51 7.23
CA HIS A 12 -13.64 -0.59 6.39
C HIS A 12 -13.87 -0.32 4.90
N GLY A 13 -15.00 0.29 4.53
CA GLY A 13 -15.25 0.74 3.16
C GLY A 13 -14.23 1.78 2.69
N TYR A 14 -13.85 2.70 3.56
CA TYR A 14 -12.79 3.69 3.31
C TYR A 14 -11.43 3.03 3.07
N THR A 15 -10.98 2.13 3.96
CA THR A 15 -9.76 1.33 3.77
C THR A 15 -9.83 0.55 2.45
N ALA A 16 -10.95 -0.11 2.14
CA ALA A 16 -11.12 -0.88 0.91
C ALA A 16 -10.99 -0.04 -0.37
N MET A 17 -11.19 1.28 -0.32
CA MET A 17 -10.90 2.16 -1.46
C MET A 17 -9.41 2.20 -1.81
N GLY A 18 -8.52 1.95 -0.85
CA GLY A 18 -7.10 1.76 -1.13
C GLY A 18 -6.86 0.64 -2.14
N GLY A 19 -7.55 -0.50 -1.98
CA GLY A 19 -7.45 -1.63 -2.92
C GLY A 19 -7.99 -1.29 -4.31
N VAL A 20 -9.13 -0.59 -4.39
CA VAL A 20 -9.71 -0.16 -5.68
C VAL A 20 -8.77 0.78 -6.42
N LEU A 21 -8.26 1.81 -5.73
CA LEU A 21 -7.28 2.73 -6.29
C LEU A 21 -5.97 2.03 -6.68
N GLY A 22 -5.53 1.02 -5.91
CA GLY A 22 -4.38 0.20 -6.25
C GLY A 22 -4.54 -0.58 -7.56
N VAL A 23 -5.74 -1.13 -7.81
CA VAL A 23 -6.05 -1.78 -9.11
C VAL A 23 -6.04 -0.76 -10.25
N PHE A 24 -6.60 0.44 -10.04
CA PHE A 24 -6.52 1.51 -11.05
C PHE A 24 -5.09 1.98 -11.30
N ALA A 25 -4.27 2.08 -10.25
CA ALA A 25 -2.85 2.40 -10.37
C ALA A 25 -2.11 1.38 -11.24
N LEU A 26 -2.35 0.09 -11.03
CA LEU A 26 -1.77 -0.96 -11.87
C LEU A 26 -2.26 -0.86 -13.32
N PHE A 27 -3.56 -0.64 -13.51
CA PHE A 27 -4.16 -0.55 -14.83
C PHE A 27 -3.61 0.64 -15.64
N THR A 28 -3.50 1.82 -15.04
CA THR A 28 -2.94 3.01 -15.73
C THR A 28 -1.45 2.86 -15.97
N ALA A 29 -0.71 2.32 -15.00
CA ALA A 29 0.70 1.98 -15.16
C ALA A 29 0.90 1.02 -16.34
N SER A 30 0.04 0.01 -16.52
CA SER A 30 0.16 -0.95 -17.63
C SER A 30 -0.03 -0.36 -19.03
N LYS A 31 -0.57 0.86 -19.10
CA LYS A 31 -0.72 1.65 -20.33
C LYS A 31 0.41 2.67 -20.52
N GLY A 32 1.38 2.71 -19.60
CA GLY A 32 2.43 3.71 -19.56
C GLY A 32 2.01 5.06 -18.95
N ASP A 33 0.80 5.19 -18.39
CA ASP A 33 0.39 6.42 -17.69
C ASP A 33 0.85 6.39 -16.23
N TYR A 34 2.16 6.57 -16.05
CA TYR A 34 2.80 6.51 -14.74
C TYR A 34 2.41 7.69 -13.84
N ARG A 35 2.11 8.86 -14.41
CA ARG A 35 1.69 10.03 -13.62
C ARG A 35 0.35 9.76 -12.95
N GLU A 36 -0.61 9.23 -13.70
CA GLU A 36 -1.90 8.84 -13.15
C GLU A 36 -1.77 7.68 -12.16
N ALA A 37 -0.91 6.69 -12.47
CA ALA A 37 -0.62 5.59 -11.55
C ALA A 37 -0.07 6.08 -10.19
N PHE A 38 0.91 6.98 -10.21
CA PHE A 38 1.46 7.56 -8.97
C PHE A 38 0.46 8.46 -8.25
N LEU A 39 -0.44 9.16 -8.97
CA LEU A 39 -1.53 9.90 -8.33
C LEU A 39 -2.42 8.95 -7.52
N PHE A 40 -2.82 7.81 -8.08
CA PHE A 40 -3.56 6.80 -7.34
C PHE A 40 -2.76 6.26 -6.15
N LEU A 41 -1.48 5.95 -6.31
CA LEU A 41 -0.64 5.49 -5.20
C LEU A 41 -0.55 6.53 -4.06
N VAL A 42 -0.41 7.82 -4.38
CA VAL A 42 -0.44 8.89 -3.38
C VAL A 42 -1.78 8.92 -2.63
N LEU A 43 -2.90 8.79 -3.34
CA LEU A 43 -4.22 8.71 -2.72
C LEU A 43 -4.36 7.47 -1.82
N THR A 44 -3.82 6.31 -2.23
CA THR A 44 -3.81 5.11 -1.37
C THR A 44 -3.02 5.32 -0.09
N THR A 45 -1.86 5.98 -0.16
CA THR A 45 -1.05 6.32 1.03
C THR A 45 -1.77 7.30 1.96
N MET A 46 -2.59 8.21 1.44
CA MET A 46 -3.43 9.07 2.29
C MET A 46 -4.52 8.28 3.02
N ILE A 47 -5.10 7.26 2.38
CA ILE A 47 -6.09 6.37 2.99
C ILE A 47 -5.44 5.58 4.15
N ASP A 48 -4.36 4.87 3.88
CA ASP A 48 -3.59 4.09 4.88
C ASP A 48 -3.14 4.98 6.06
N ALA A 49 -2.62 6.18 5.79
CA ALA A 49 -2.19 7.07 6.86
C ALA A 49 -3.32 7.53 7.80
N THR A 50 -4.59 7.46 7.37
CA THR A 50 -5.73 8.02 8.10
C THR A 50 -6.71 6.98 8.60
N ASP A 51 -6.79 5.80 7.98
CA ASP A 51 -7.81 4.81 8.30
C ASP A 51 -7.64 4.19 9.70
N GLY A 52 -6.40 3.95 10.14
CA GLY A 52 -6.10 3.40 11.45
C GLY A 52 -6.48 4.37 12.57
N LEU A 53 -6.34 5.68 12.32
CA LEU A 53 -6.85 6.71 13.23
C LEU A 53 -8.38 6.65 13.32
N MET A 54 -9.08 6.58 12.18
CA MET A 54 -10.54 6.48 12.15
C MET A 54 -11.03 5.19 12.83
N ALA A 55 -10.35 4.06 12.59
CA ALA A 55 -10.65 2.77 13.17
C ALA A 55 -10.55 2.77 14.70
N ARG A 56 -9.50 3.41 15.25
CA ARG A 56 -9.33 3.60 16.69
C ARG A 56 -10.42 4.50 17.28
N LEU A 57 -10.78 5.60 16.59
CA LEU A 57 -11.82 6.53 17.05
C LEU A 57 -13.19 5.86 17.17
N VAL A 58 -13.54 4.95 16.24
CA VAL A 58 -14.83 4.24 16.27
C VAL A 58 -14.78 2.89 17.01
N ARG A 59 -13.62 2.51 17.56
CA ARG A 59 -13.37 1.26 18.30
C ARG A 59 -13.82 0.04 17.50
N VAL A 60 -13.39 -0.07 16.24
CA VAL A 60 -13.86 -1.11 15.28
C VAL A 60 -13.83 -2.53 15.85
N TRP A 61 -12.79 -2.90 16.62
CA TRP A 61 -12.66 -4.23 17.22
C TRP A 61 -13.74 -4.56 18.25
N GLU A 62 -14.27 -3.56 18.94
CA GLU A 62 -15.39 -3.76 19.88
C GLU A 62 -16.73 -3.84 19.16
N VAL A 63 -16.84 -3.18 18.00
CA VAL A 63 -18.10 -3.04 17.24
C VAL A 63 -18.29 -4.20 16.24
N LEU A 64 -17.20 -4.66 15.63
CA LEU A 64 -17.11 -5.70 14.60
C LEU A 64 -16.01 -6.72 14.96
N PRO A 65 -16.13 -7.47 16.06
CA PRO A 65 -15.07 -8.36 16.56
C PRO A 65 -14.73 -9.54 15.63
N ASN A 66 -15.59 -9.83 14.65
CA ASN A 66 -15.43 -10.95 13.72
C ASN A 66 -14.95 -10.49 12.33
N PHE A 67 -14.48 -9.25 12.18
CA PHE A 67 -13.92 -8.74 10.94
C PHE A 67 -12.51 -8.20 11.18
N ASP A 68 -11.54 -8.78 10.48
CA ASP A 68 -10.14 -8.39 10.63
C ASP A 68 -9.77 -7.28 9.66
N GLY A 69 -9.92 -6.04 10.12
CA GLY A 69 -9.54 -4.86 9.34
C GLY A 69 -8.04 -4.75 9.10
N ALA A 70 -7.20 -5.28 10.00
CA ALA A 70 -5.75 -5.23 9.86
C ALA A 70 -5.26 -6.20 8.78
N MET A 71 -5.87 -7.37 8.66
CA MET A 71 -5.59 -8.29 7.56
C MET A 71 -6.01 -7.71 6.22
N MET A 72 -7.18 -7.07 6.15
CA MET A 72 -7.64 -6.39 4.93
C MET A 72 -6.68 -5.27 4.50
N ASP A 73 -6.23 -4.46 5.46
CA ASP A 73 -5.22 -3.41 5.29
C ASP A 73 -3.91 -3.98 4.75
N ASN A 74 -3.36 -5.03 5.39
CA ASN A 74 -2.12 -5.68 4.93
C ASN A 74 -2.22 -6.21 3.49
N VAL A 75 -3.37 -6.74 3.06
CA VAL A 75 -3.58 -7.19 1.68
C VAL A 75 -3.52 -6.03 0.69
N ILE A 76 -4.09 -4.89 1.07
CA ILE A 76 -4.06 -3.66 0.27
C ILE A 76 -2.64 -3.10 0.24
N ASP A 77 -1.94 -3.08 1.37
CA ASP A 77 -0.58 -2.55 1.46
C ASP A 77 0.39 -3.34 0.58
N VAL A 78 0.30 -4.68 0.60
CA VAL A 78 1.10 -5.54 -0.28
C VAL A 78 0.87 -5.18 -1.75
N LEU A 79 -0.35 -4.81 -2.15
CA LEU A 79 -0.62 -4.34 -3.51
C LEU A 79 0.02 -2.96 -3.77
N THR A 80 -0.25 -1.98 -2.93
CA THR A 80 0.03 -0.55 -3.19
C THR A 80 1.46 -0.15 -2.86
N PHE A 81 2.07 -0.75 -1.84
CA PHE A 81 3.42 -0.44 -1.39
C PHE A 81 4.47 -1.37 -2.00
N LEU A 82 4.11 -2.58 -2.43
CA LEU A 82 5.06 -3.54 -3.02
C LEU A 82 4.79 -3.83 -4.50
N TRP A 83 3.65 -4.46 -4.83
CA TRP A 83 3.48 -5.03 -6.17
C TRP A 83 3.35 -4.00 -7.28
N VAL A 84 2.50 -2.99 -7.11
CA VAL A 84 2.32 -1.93 -8.12
C VAL A 84 3.62 -1.13 -8.34
N PRO A 85 4.33 -0.69 -7.29
CA PRO A 85 5.62 -0.01 -7.47
C PRO A 85 6.67 -0.86 -8.18
N VAL A 86 6.78 -2.15 -7.84
CA VAL A 86 7.70 -3.08 -8.52
C VAL A 86 7.32 -3.24 -10.00
N PHE A 87 6.03 -3.34 -10.29
CA PHE A 87 5.54 -3.35 -11.67
C PHE A 87 5.96 -2.08 -12.43
N ILE A 88 5.76 -0.89 -11.84
CA ILE A 88 6.16 0.39 -12.45
C ILE A 88 7.67 0.42 -12.69
N LEU A 89 8.49 0.02 -11.71
CA LEU A 89 9.95 0.00 -11.84
C LEU A 89 10.42 -0.84 -13.04
N MET A 90 9.79 -2.00 -13.25
CA MET A 90 10.10 -2.86 -14.40
C MET A 90 9.54 -2.30 -15.72
N HIS A 91 8.28 -1.87 -15.72
CA HIS A 91 7.58 -1.47 -16.96
C HIS A 91 8.07 -0.13 -17.51
N ALA A 92 8.45 0.79 -16.63
CA ALA A 92 9.04 2.08 -16.99
C ALA A 92 10.57 2.01 -17.18
N GLU A 93 11.16 0.80 -17.16
CA GLU A 93 12.61 0.58 -17.34
C GLU A 93 13.49 1.38 -16.36
N LEU A 94 12.99 1.62 -15.14
CA LEU A 94 13.65 2.42 -14.11
C LEU A 94 14.69 1.63 -13.30
N ILE A 95 14.89 0.35 -13.62
CA ILE A 95 15.92 -0.51 -13.03
C ILE A 95 16.77 -1.13 -14.13
N PRO A 96 18.06 -1.46 -13.89
CA PRO A 96 18.99 -1.87 -14.95
C PRO A 96 18.57 -3.12 -15.74
N HIS A 97 17.82 -4.03 -15.10
CA HIS A 97 17.28 -5.23 -15.73
C HIS A 97 16.07 -5.73 -14.91
N PRO A 98 15.01 -6.29 -15.53
CA PRO A 98 13.82 -6.76 -14.81
C PRO A 98 14.11 -7.76 -13.66
N SER A 99 15.21 -8.53 -13.75
CA SER A 99 15.62 -9.44 -12.68
C SER A 99 15.93 -8.74 -11.35
N TRP A 100 16.24 -7.44 -11.36
CA TRP A 100 16.46 -6.66 -10.14
C TRP A 100 15.20 -6.54 -9.29
N ALA A 101 14.01 -6.82 -9.83
CA ALA A 101 12.76 -6.92 -9.06
C ALA A 101 12.81 -8.00 -7.97
N VAL A 102 13.74 -8.95 -8.03
CA VAL A 102 13.95 -9.93 -6.94
C VAL A 102 14.22 -9.26 -5.60
N VAL A 103 14.93 -8.13 -5.60
CA VAL A 103 15.32 -7.42 -4.37
C VAL A 103 14.08 -6.88 -3.64
N PRO A 104 13.24 -6.01 -4.23
CA PRO A 104 12.06 -5.51 -3.55
C PRO A 104 11.05 -6.61 -3.22
N VAL A 105 10.89 -7.61 -4.10
CA VAL A 105 9.96 -8.72 -3.87
C VAL A 105 10.37 -9.56 -2.67
N VAL A 106 11.62 -10.02 -2.60
CA VAL A 106 12.10 -10.85 -1.48
C VAL A 106 12.09 -10.04 -0.18
N ALA A 107 12.51 -8.78 -0.22
CA ALA A 107 12.46 -7.90 0.94
C ALA A 107 11.03 -7.70 1.46
N GLY A 108 10.07 -7.45 0.57
CA GLY A 108 8.66 -7.30 0.92
C GLY A 108 8.06 -8.59 1.48
N MET A 109 8.31 -9.74 0.84
CA MET A 109 7.83 -11.03 1.35
C MET A 109 8.42 -11.36 2.73
N TYR A 110 9.68 -11.01 2.96
CA TYR A 110 10.28 -11.16 4.28
C TYR A 110 9.59 -10.26 5.32
N ALA A 111 9.31 -8.99 4.98
CA ALA A 111 8.65 -8.04 5.87
C ALA A 111 7.22 -8.47 6.23
N TYR A 112 6.38 -8.77 5.24
CA TYR A 112 4.99 -9.22 5.47
C TYR A 112 4.89 -10.62 6.08
N GLY A 113 5.94 -11.44 5.96
CA GLY A 113 6.03 -12.74 6.63
C GLY A 113 6.38 -12.65 8.12
N GLN A 114 6.78 -11.49 8.64
CA GLN A 114 7.09 -11.32 10.06
C GLN A 114 5.81 -11.35 10.90
N VAL A 115 5.76 -12.27 11.87
CA VAL A 115 4.68 -12.33 12.87
C VAL A 115 4.53 -11.00 13.63
N ASN A 116 5.64 -10.29 13.84
CA ASN A 116 5.70 -9.01 14.54
C ASN A 116 6.09 -7.86 13.59
N MET A 117 5.55 -7.85 12.36
CA MET A 117 5.82 -6.79 11.38
C MET A 117 5.50 -5.38 11.92
N LYS A 118 4.42 -5.26 12.70
CA LYS A 118 4.04 -4.05 13.43
C LYS A 118 4.36 -4.26 14.92
N THR A 119 5.11 -3.35 15.53
CA THR A 119 5.44 -3.35 16.96
C THR A 119 4.19 -3.06 17.82
N PRO A 120 4.21 -3.29 19.14
CA PRO A 120 3.06 -3.03 20.01
C PRO A 120 2.56 -1.57 19.98
N ASP A 121 3.46 -0.63 19.68
CA ASP A 121 3.21 0.79 19.47
C ASP A 121 2.87 1.14 18.00
N SER A 122 2.60 0.13 17.16
CA SER A 122 2.16 0.23 15.76
C SER A 122 3.19 0.80 14.78
N TYR A 123 4.49 0.73 15.09
CA TYR A 123 5.55 1.06 14.14
C TYR A 123 5.99 -0.19 13.36
N PHE A 124 6.50 -0.01 12.14
CA PHE A 124 7.05 -1.12 11.37
C PHE A 124 8.44 -1.51 11.88
N LEU A 125 8.70 -2.81 11.93
CA LEU A 125 10.02 -3.35 12.22
C LEU A 125 10.90 -3.33 10.96
N GLY A 126 11.97 -2.54 10.94
CA GLY A 126 12.90 -2.45 9.81
C GLY A 126 12.40 -1.57 8.67
N PHE A 127 12.62 -1.98 7.41
CA PHE A 127 12.12 -1.24 6.25
C PHE A 127 10.63 -1.56 6.02
N PRO A 128 9.73 -0.58 6.06
CA PRO A 128 8.28 -0.77 5.99
C PRO A 128 7.75 -1.08 4.59
N THR A 129 8.59 -1.54 3.66
CA THR A 129 8.19 -1.87 2.28
C THR A 129 7.66 -0.65 1.49
N TYR A 130 8.12 0.57 1.77
CA TYR A 130 7.75 1.79 1.02
C TYR A 130 8.36 1.86 -0.40
N TRP A 131 8.18 0.81 -1.22
CA TRP A 131 8.67 0.78 -2.59
C TRP A 131 7.90 1.73 -3.49
N ASN A 132 6.68 2.13 -3.16
CA ASN A 132 5.95 3.19 -3.86
C ASN A 132 6.70 4.53 -3.83
N VAL A 133 7.29 4.89 -2.70
CA VAL A 133 8.09 6.11 -2.54
C VAL A 133 9.40 5.99 -3.34
N ILE A 134 10.07 4.83 -3.25
CA ILE A 134 11.30 4.57 -4.02
C ILE A 134 11.01 4.65 -5.53
N ALA A 135 9.95 4.01 -6.00
CA ALA A 135 9.54 4.04 -7.40
C ALA A 135 9.20 5.46 -7.86
N LEU A 136 8.54 6.26 -7.02
CA LEU A 136 8.24 7.66 -7.32
C LEU A 136 9.53 8.49 -7.46
N TYR A 137 10.51 8.31 -6.58
CA TYR A 137 11.80 8.98 -6.69
C TYR A 137 12.55 8.57 -7.95
N PHE A 138 12.56 7.28 -8.29
CA PHE A 138 13.20 6.79 -9.51
C PHE A 138 12.54 7.38 -10.75
N PHE A 139 11.21 7.41 -10.77
CA PHE A 139 10.44 8.02 -11.85
C PHE A 139 10.69 9.53 -11.98
N TRP A 140 10.85 10.24 -10.86
CA TRP A 140 11.07 11.69 -10.88
C TRP A 140 12.51 12.06 -11.27
N ILE A 141 13.48 11.43 -10.62
CA ILE A 141 14.90 11.78 -10.78
C ILE A 141 15.46 11.23 -12.08
N GLN A 142 14.90 10.12 -12.59
CA GLN A 142 15.43 9.38 -13.74
C GLN A 142 16.94 9.18 -13.59
N PRO A 143 17.41 8.51 -12.51
CA PRO A 143 18.83 8.43 -12.17
C PRO A 143 19.66 7.55 -13.14
N VAL A 144 19.20 7.35 -14.37
CA VAL A 144 19.51 6.19 -15.21
C VAL A 144 20.09 6.64 -16.55
N ASP A 145 21.35 6.29 -16.82
CA ASP A 145 22.08 6.45 -18.09
C ASP A 145 22.66 5.10 -18.57
N TRP A 146 22.02 3.98 -18.19
CA TRP A 146 22.47 2.63 -18.55
C TRP A 146 22.01 2.18 -19.93
#